data_AF-A0A8X6FWZ8-F1
#
_entry.id   AF-A0A8X6FWZ8-F1
#
_cell.length_a   1.000
_cell.length_b   1.000
_cell.length_c   1.000
_cell.angle_alpha   90.00
_cell.angle_beta   90.00
_cell.angle_gamma   90.00
#
_symmetry.space_group_name_H-M   'P 1'
#
loop_
_entity.id
_entity.type
_entity.pdbx_description
1 polymer ?
#
loop_
_entity_poly.entity_id
_entity_poly.type
_entity_poly.pdbx_seq_one_letter_code
_entity_poly.pdbx_strand_id
1 'polypeptide(L)'
;MEKQKTQAFKWFCALRDKIIESFLLIEKQSSAEPKIEKRKWDRPGGGGGESTIIFGNVFEKVGVNVSKVHGKFADSAINEIPGASESNGEFWASGISLVSHMQSPLIPAAHMNTS
;
A
#
# COMPACT_ATOMS: atom_id res chain seq x y z
N MET A 1 -14.14 17.86 -0.46
CA MET A 1 -13.58 16.55 -0.83
C MET A 1 -12.05 16.53 -0.87
N GLU A 2 -11.37 17.52 -1.44
CA GLU A 2 -9.89 17.46 -1.53
C GLU A 2 -9.14 17.45 -0.19
N LYS A 3 -9.68 18.15 0.83
CA LYS A 3 -9.13 18.08 2.18
C LYS A 3 -9.22 16.66 2.75
N GLN A 4 -10.36 15.99 2.58
CA GLN A 4 -10.56 14.61 3.03
C GLN A 4 -9.63 13.64 2.29
N LYS A 5 -9.53 13.73 0.97
CA LYS A 5 -8.62 12.91 0.14
C LYS A 5 -7.17 13.06 0.57
N THR A 6 -6.73 14.30 0.78
CA THR A 6 -5.37 14.59 1.24
C THR A 6 -5.11 14.05 2.64
N GLN A 7 -6.08 14.19 3.55
CA GLN A 7 -5.99 13.69 4.92
C GLN A 7 -5.93 12.16 4.95
N ALA A 8 -6.77 11.48 4.17
CA ALA A 8 -6.78 10.03 4.04
C ALA A 8 -5.43 9.51 3.52
N PHE A 9 -4.91 10.08 2.43
CA PHE A 9 -3.61 9.64 1.90
C PHE A 9 -2.45 9.87 2.86
N LYS A 10 -2.43 11.02 3.56
CA LYS A 10 -1.44 11.26 4.63
C LYS A 10 -1.53 10.21 5.75
N TRP A 11 -2.75 9.82 6.13
CA TRP A 11 -2.96 8.78 7.12
C TRP A 11 -2.43 7.42 6.64
N PHE A 12 -2.69 7.01 5.39
CA PHE A 12 -2.15 5.77 4.84
C PHE A 12 -0.61 5.75 4.83
N CYS A 13 0.04 6.87 4.44
CA CYS A 13 1.50 6.99 4.51
C CYS A 13 2.02 6.85 5.95
N ALA A 14 1.40 7.54 6.91
CA ALA A 14 1.78 7.46 8.31
C ALA A 14 1.58 6.04 8.89
N LEU A 15 0.52 5.35 8.49
CA LEU A 15 0.27 3.97 8.90
C LEU A 15 1.32 3.02 8.32
N ARG A 16 1.66 3.16 7.02
CA ARG A 16 2.74 2.40 6.38
C ARG A 16 4.05 2.56 7.15
N ASP A 17 4.42 3.79 7.50
CA ASP A 17 5.67 4.07 8.20
C ASP A 17 5.71 3.39 9.58
N LYS A 18 4.61 3.45 10.34
CA LYS A 18 4.48 2.75 11.63
C LYS A 18 4.56 1.22 11.50
N ILE A 19 3.95 0.67 10.47
CA ILE A 19 3.96 -0.76 10.19
C ILE A 19 5.39 -1.22 9.85
N ILE A 20 6.07 -0.49 8.95
CA ILE A 20 7.46 -0.75 8.58
C ILE A 20 8.34 -0.70 9.83
N GLU A 21 8.22 0.36 10.64
CA GLU A 21 8.97 0.48 11.89
C GLU A 21 8.75 -0.73 12.81
N SER A 22 7.51 -1.19 12.94
CA SER A 22 7.16 -2.36 13.75
C SER A 22 7.85 -3.64 13.26
N PHE A 23 7.86 -3.89 11.95
CA PHE A 23 8.60 -5.03 11.37
C PHE A 23 10.11 -4.93 11.61
N LEU A 24 10.69 -3.74 11.44
CA LEU A 24 12.12 -3.51 11.66
C LEU A 24 12.51 -3.65 13.13
N LEU A 25 11.63 -3.27 14.07
CA LEU A 25 11.86 -3.49 15.50
C LEU A 25 11.90 -4.98 15.85
N ILE A 26 11.08 -5.81 15.21
CA ILE A 26 11.12 -7.27 15.38
C ILE A 26 12.41 -7.85 14.78
N GLU A 27 12.79 -7.44 13.56
CA GLU A 27 14.04 -7.90 12.93
C GLU A 27 15.30 -7.52 13.71
N LYS A 28 15.31 -6.36 14.38
CA LYS A 28 16.41 -5.92 15.25
C LYS A 28 16.65 -6.84 16.45
N GLN A 29 15.68 -7.68 16.84
CA GLN A 29 15.88 -8.69 17.86
C GLN A 29 16.66 -9.90 17.32
N SER A 30 16.78 -10.02 16.01
CA SER A 30 17.68 -10.95 15.34
C SER A 30 19.08 -10.33 15.19
N SER A 31 20.09 -11.17 14.96
CA SER A 31 21.49 -10.75 14.85
C SER A 31 21.90 -10.16 13.50
N ALA A 32 21.02 -10.18 12.48
CA ALA A 32 21.35 -9.68 11.14
C ALA A 32 20.56 -8.42 10.77
N GLU A 33 21.19 -7.55 9.98
CA GLU A 33 20.51 -6.37 9.46
C GLU A 33 19.50 -6.75 8.36
N PRO A 34 18.25 -6.27 8.44
CA PRO A 34 17.26 -6.54 7.41
C PRO A 34 17.57 -5.78 6.12
N LYS A 35 17.31 -6.42 4.97
CA LYS A 35 17.40 -5.78 3.66
C LYS A 35 16.09 -5.06 3.36
N ILE A 36 16.16 -3.78 3.02
CA ILE A 36 15.00 -2.93 2.72
C ILE A 36 15.09 -2.40 1.30
N GLU A 37 14.05 -2.62 0.50
CA GLU A 37 13.93 -2.09 -0.86
C GLU A 37 12.73 -1.15 -0.92
N LYS A 38 12.98 0.13 -1.24
CA LYS A 38 11.92 1.14 -1.41
C LYS A 38 11.85 1.59 -2.85
N ARG A 39 10.64 1.68 -3.39
CA ARG A 39 10.39 2.15 -4.74
C ARG A 39 9.18 3.08 -4.78
N LYS A 40 9.38 4.26 -5.36
CA LYS A 40 8.29 5.12 -5.81
C LYS A 40 7.99 4.84 -7.27
N TRP A 41 6.72 4.95 -7.64
CA TRP A 41 6.29 4.74 -9.01
C TRP A 41 5.08 5.62 -9.33
N ASP A 42 4.99 5.99 -10.59
CA ASP A 42 3.89 6.78 -11.13
C ASP A 42 3.05 5.91 -12.06
N ARG A 43 1.74 6.17 -12.10
CA ARG A 43 0.80 5.44 -12.94
C ARG A 43 0.51 6.23 -14.22
N PRO A 44 0.68 5.64 -15.42
CA PRO A 44 0.10 6.21 -16.63
C PRO A 44 -1.41 6.43 -16.46
N GLY A 45 -1.87 7.67 -16.66
CA GLY A 45 -3.27 8.06 -16.45
C GLY A 45 -3.60 8.64 -15.06
N GLY A 46 -2.62 8.79 -14.16
CA GLY A 46 -2.75 9.62 -12.96
C GLY A 46 -2.48 8.90 -11.63
N GLY A 47 -1.75 9.60 -10.76
CA GLY A 47 -1.35 9.12 -9.44
C GLY A 47 -0.15 8.17 -9.45
N GLY A 48 -0.07 7.29 -8.46
CA GLY A 48 1.07 6.41 -8.26
C GLY A 48 1.08 5.79 -6.87
N GLY A 49 2.26 5.42 -6.39
CA GLY A 49 2.42 4.83 -5.07
C GLY A 49 3.86 4.68 -4.62
N GLU A 50 4.00 4.13 -3.43
CA GLU A 50 5.29 3.76 -2.84
C GLU A 50 5.20 2.36 -2.27
N SER A 51 6.19 1.55 -2.60
CA SER A 51 6.33 0.16 -2.19
C SER A 51 7.56 0.01 -1.33
N THR A 52 7.44 -0.69 -0.20
CA THR A 52 8.57 -1.14 0.61
C THR A 52 8.54 -2.65 0.71
N ILE A 53 9.68 -3.29 0.44
CA ILE A 53 9.91 -4.71 0.68
C ILE A 53 10.97 -4.84 1.77
N ILE A 54 10.73 -5.70 2.75
CA ILE A 54 11.66 -6.03 3.83
C ILE A 54 11.96 -7.52 3.76
N PHE A 55 13.23 -7.88 3.83
CA PHE A 55 13.72 -9.26 3.99
C PHE A 55 14.58 -9.32 5.26
N GLY A 56 14.51 -10.43 5.99
CA GLY A 56 15.31 -10.62 7.20
C GLY A 56 15.30 -12.05 7.72
N ASN A 57 15.64 -12.20 8.99
CA ASN A 57 15.76 -13.48 9.68
C ASN A 57 14.44 -13.94 10.30
N VAL A 58 13.54 -13.02 10.62
CA VAL A 58 12.19 -13.35 11.11
C VAL A 58 11.22 -13.41 9.94
N PHE A 59 11.31 -12.45 9.03
CA PHE A 59 10.47 -12.33 7.85
C PHE A 59 11.21 -12.77 6.59
N GLU A 60 10.69 -13.80 5.93
CA GLU A 60 11.14 -14.17 4.60
C GLU A 60 10.93 -13.01 3.65
N LYS A 61 9.74 -12.40 3.70
CA LYS A 61 9.40 -11.23 2.89
C LYS A 61 8.20 -10.49 3.46
N VAL A 62 8.33 -9.19 3.65
CA VAL A 62 7.21 -8.27 3.94
C VAL A 62 7.07 -7.28 2.81
N GLY A 63 5.87 -7.09 2.29
CA GLY A 63 5.52 -6.00 1.38
C GLY A 63 4.54 -5.06 2.05
N VAL A 64 4.85 -3.76 2.11
CA VAL A 64 3.93 -2.72 2.58
C VAL A 64 3.86 -1.62 1.53
N ASN A 65 2.69 -1.39 0.97
CA ASN A 65 2.48 -0.49 -0.16
C ASN A 65 1.42 0.56 0.17
N VAL A 66 1.60 1.78 -0.32
CA VAL A 66 0.56 2.79 -0.37
C VAL A 66 0.38 3.26 -1.80
N SER A 67 -0.86 3.55 -2.17
CA SER A 67 -1.19 4.09 -3.49
C SER A 67 -2.18 5.24 -3.37
N LYS A 68 -2.12 6.14 -4.34
CA LYS A 68 -3.13 7.17 -4.60
C LYS A 68 -3.21 7.33 -6.10
N VAL A 69 -4.30 6.86 -6.68
CA VAL A 69 -4.55 6.85 -8.12
C VAL A 69 -5.79 7.67 -8.43
N HIS A 70 -5.79 8.26 -9.62
CA HIS A 70 -6.94 8.97 -10.15
C HIS A 70 -6.93 8.84 -11.66
N GLY A 71 -8.04 9.23 -12.29
CA GLY A 71 -8.16 9.21 -13.74
C GLY A 71 -9.63 9.18 -14.15
N LYS A 72 -9.86 8.71 -15.37
CA LYS A 72 -11.19 8.52 -15.93
C LYS A 72 -11.35 7.08 -16.38
N PHE A 73 -12.50 6.48 -16.09
CA PHE A 73 -12.88 5.16 -16.63
C PHE A 73 -13.07 5.24 -18.15
N ALA A 74 -12.91 4.10 -18.83
CA ALA A 74 -13.31 4.01 -20.23
C ALA A 74 -14.83 4.22 -20.34
N ASP A 75 -15.29 4.85 -21.42
CA ASP A 75 -16.71 5.17 -21.60
C ASP A 75 -17.61 3.93 -21.52
N SER A 76 -17.11 2.78 -22.00
CA SER A 76 -17.81 1.48 -21.89
C SER A 76 -18.01 1.01 -20.44
N ALA A 77 -17.13 1.42 -19.51
CA ALA A 77 -17.16 1.01 -18.11
C ALA A 77 -17.95 1.97 -17.21
N ILE A 78 -18.27 3.19 -17.67
CA ILE A 78 -18.98 4.20 -16.85
C ILE A 78 -20.37 3.69 -16.44
N ASN A 79 -21.06 2.95 -17.31
CA ASN A 79 -22.39 2.43 -17.04
C ASN A 79 -22.40 1.20 -16.12
N GLU A 80 -21.25 0.55 -15.93
CA GLU A 80 -21.12 -0.67 -15.11
C GLU A 80 -20.65 -0.36 -13.68
N ILE A 81 -20.01 0.79 -13.48
CA ILE A 81 -19.41 1.17 -12.20
C ILE A 81 -20.38 2.06 -11.42
N PRO A 82 -20.82 1.64 -10.21
CA PRO A 82 -21.65 2.47 -9.36
C PRO A 82 -21.01 3.83 -9.07
N GLY A 83 -21.77 4.90 -9.33
CA GLY A 83 -21.34 6.29 -9.11
C GLY A 83 -20.40 6.88 -10.17
N ALA A 84 -20.00 6.12 -11.19
CA ALA A 84 -19.12 6.64 -12.24
C ALA A 84 -19.82 7.62 -13.18
N SER A 85 -21.12 7.43 -13.47
CA SER A 85 -21.88 8.37 -14.30
C SER A 85 -22.02 9.75 -13.64
N GLU A 86 -22.21 9.78 -12.32
CA GLU A 86 -22.32 11.01 -11.53
C GLU A 86 -21.03 11.83 -11.49
N SER A 87 -19.87 11.17 -11.63
CA SER A 87 -18.55 11.81 -11.69
C SER A 87 -18.03 11.99 -13.12
N ASN A 88 -18.87 11.80 -14.16
CA ASN A 88 -18.43 11.84 -15.56
C ASN A 88 -17.25 10.88 -15.86
N GLY A 89 -17.27 9.72 -15.20
CA GLY A 89 -16.26 8.68 -15.27
C GLY A 89 -15.01 8.96 -14.45
N GLU A 90 -14.89 10.11 -13.78
CA GLU A 90 -13.72 10.44 -12.98
C GLU A 90 -13.68 9.61 -11.70
N PHE A 91 -12.48 9.16 -11.31
CA PHE A 91 -12.29 8.44 -10.06
C PHE A 91 -11.05 8.93 -9.31
N TRP A 92 -11.07 8.68 -8.02
CA TRP A 92 -9.94 8.81 -7.13
C TRP A 92 -10.01 7.67 -6.12
N ALA A 93 -8.87 7.01 -5.88
CA ALA A 93 -8.74 5.98 -4.87
C ALA A 93 -7.36 6.08 -4.22
N SER A 94 -7.29 5.79 -2.94
CA SER A 94 -6.02 5.61 -2.24
C SER A 94 -6.15 4.49 -1.23
N GLY A 95 -5.04 3.94 -0.78
CA GLY A 95 -5.08 2.91 0.24
C GLY A 95 -3.71 2.41 0.64
N ILE A 96 -3.71 1.44 1.53
CA ILE A 96 -2.55 0.67 1.97
C ILE A 96 -2.81 -0.82 1.78
N SER A 97 -1.77 -1.57 1.42
CA SER A 97 -1.78 -3.03 1.42
C SER A 97 -0.53 -3.59 2.08
N LEU A 98 -0.69 -4.74 2.72
CA LEU A 98 0.36 -5.46 3.42
C LEU A 98 0.24 -6.95 3.16
N VAL A 99 1.39 -7.59 2.94
CA VAL A 99 1.58 -9.05 3.03
C VAL A 99 2.86 -9.30 3.81
N SER A 100 2.85 -10.26 4.74
CA SER A 100 4.07 -10.73 5.42
C SER A 100 4.16 -12.24 5.39
N HIS A 101 5.31 -12.76 4.99
CA HIS A 101 5.71 -14.16 5.10
C HIS A 101 6.88 -14.27 6.07
N MET A 102 6.82 -15.25 6.96
CA MET A 102 7.81 -15.48 8.02
C MET A 102 8.73 -16.62 7.62
N GLN A 103 9.99 -16.57 8.07
CA GLN A 103 10.94 -17.66 7.85
C GLN A 103 10.49 -18.95 8.55
N SER A 104 9.87 -18.82 9.73
CA SER A 104 9.37 -19.96 10.50
C SER A 104 8.01 -20.43 9.97
N PRO A 105 7.86 -21.73 9.63
CA PRO A 105 6.58 -22.29 9.21
C PRO A 105 5.53 -22.34 10.34
N LEU A 106 5.95 -22.10 11.59
CA LEU A 106 5.07 -22.06 12.76
C LEU A 106 4.41 -20.69 12.95
N ILE A 107 4.81 -19.68 12.18
CA ILE A 107 4.24 -18.34 12.25
C ILE A 107 3.45 -18.08 10.96
N PRO A 108 2.13 -17.83 11.03
CA PRO A 108 1.30 -17.72 9.85
C PRO A 108 1.57 -16.41 9.10
N ALA A 109 1.42 -16.46 7.77
CA ALA A 109 1.43 -15.27 6.95
C ALA A 109 0.25 -14.34 7.32
N ALA A 110 0.45 -13.03 7.15
CA ALA A 110 -0.58 -12.03 7.40
C ALA A 110 -0.82 -11.17 6.15
N HIS A 111 -2.07 -10.78 5.94
CA HIS A 111 -2.48 -9.87 4.88
C HIS A 111 -3.44 -8.81 5.45
N MET A 112 -3.31 -7.58 4.97
CA MET A 112 -4.19 -6.48 5.34
C MET A 112 -4.32 -5.49 4.19
N ASN A 113 -5.52 -4.96 3.98
CA ASN A 113 -5.78 -3.87 3.06
C ASN A 113 -6.84 -2.92 3.63
N THR A 114 -6.71 -1.63 3.33
CA THR A 114 -7.76 -0.63 3.59
C THR A 114 -7.59 0.53 2.62
N SER A 115 -8.71 1.11 2.18
CA SER A 115 -8.81 2.11 1.10
C SER A 115 -9.93 3.09 1.36
#